data_AF-A0A8X7XBS0-F1
#
_entry.id   AF-A0A8X7XBS0-F1
#
_cell.length_a   1.000
_cell.length_b   1.000
_cell.length_c   1.000
_cell.angle_alpha   90.00
_cell.angle_beta   90.00
_cell.angle_gamma   90.00
#
_symmetry.space_group_name_H-M   'P 1'
#
loop_
_entity.id
_entity.type
_entity.pdbx_description
1 polymer ?
#
loop_
_entity_poly.entity_id
_entity_poly.type
_entity_poly.pdbx_seq_one_letter_code
_entity_poly.pdbx_strand_id
1 'polypeptide(L)'
;MSQPAGRGGGRLASLPLCMSSRMTGPPLPLLTTAQLTACSAPLPALPPACGGHLLTLCLSCLVSVSRKGAPELPRRLTVAAGQIPPHSSCGPYTLLKCPLSSGPRPWRVACLPSREFFFELKLYDPGLQIWGGENFEISYKIWQCGGQLLFVPCSRVGHIYRLHGWQGNPPPAHVGSSPTLKNYVRVVEVWWDDYKDYFYASRPETKALAYGDISELKKFREEHNCKSFKWFMDEIAYDIPLHYPLPPRNVDWGEIRGFETNYCIDSMGRTNGGHLEMGPCHRMGGNQLFRLNEANQFMQYDQCLTRRADDSKVIITHCKLDEYKEWKYFKDLHRFTYVPTGQCLDRSEVLHQVFIADCDTNKSTQKWEMNNILAV
;
A
#
# COMPACT_ATOMS: atom_id res chain seq x y z
N MET A 1 27.33 51.96 -38.22
CA MET A 1 28.69 52.05 -38.80
C MET A 1 29.52 51.01 -38.05
N SER A 2 29.66 49.79 -38.58
CA SER A 2 30.59 49.34 -39.63
C SER A 2 31.72 48.53 -39.00
N GLN A 3 31.68 47.23 -39.30
CA GLN A 3 32.70 46.18 -39.13
C GLN A 3 34.08 46.57 -39.76
N PRO A 4 35.22 45.87 -39.50
CA PRO A 4 35.40 44.45 -39.91
C PRO A 4 36.40 43.53 -39.14
N ALA A 5 36.27 42.21 -39.44
CA ALA A 5 37.23 41.08 -39.58
C ALA A 5 38.50 40.95 -38.68
N GLY A 6 38.93 39.77 -38.21
CA GLY A 6 38.84 38.44 -38.82
C GLY A 6 39.31 37.22 -37.98
N ARG A 7 39.06 36.06 -38.61
CA ARG A 7 39.28 34.60 -38.43
C ARG A 7 40.11 33.94 -37.31
N GLY A 8 39.54 32.79 -36.89
CA GLY A 8 40.17 31.49 -36.55
C GLY A 8 39.39 30.81 -35.41
N GLY A 9 38.82 29.61 -35.41
CA GLY A 9 38.80 28.43 -36.28
C GLY A 9 38.77 27.18 -35.37
N GLY A 10 37.62 26.50 -35.21
CA GLY A 10 37.51 25.26 -34.43
C GLY A 10 36.06 24.82 -34.19
N ARG A 11 35.69 23.63 -34.66
CA ARG A 11 34.32 23.14 -34.93
C ARG A 11 33.59 22.59 -33.69
N LEU A 12 32.30 22.87 -33.57
CA LEU A 12 31.31 22.08 -32.82
C LEU A 12 30.08 21.88 -33.71
N ALA A 13 29.71 20.62 -33.94
CA ALA A 13 28.61 20.23 -34.82
C ALA A 13 27.27 20.23 -34.08
N SER A 14 26.28 20.70 -34.82
CA SER A 14 24.90 21.07 -34.52
C SER A 14 23.90 19.92 -34.58
N LEU A 15 22.79 20.03 -33.83
CA LEU A 15 21.47 19.48 -34.16
C LEU A 15 20.37 20.48 -33.72
N PRO A 16 19.42 20.87 -34.59
CA PRO A 16 18.43 21.91 -34.29
C PRO A 16 17.03 21.38 -33.88
N LEU A 17 16.30 22.24 -33.17
CA LEU A 17 14.84 22.24 -32.99
C LEU A 17 14.13 22.90 -34.20
N CYS A 18 12.94 22.42 -34.60
CA CYS A 18 11.68 23.22 -34.63
C CYS A 18 10.45 22.54 -35.30
N MET A 19 9.32 22.77 -34.64
CA MET A 19 7.87 22.83 -34.96
C MET A 19 7.26 22.61 -36.38
N SER A 20 6.09 21.92 -36.34
CA SER A 20 4.74 22.23 -36.87
C SER A 20 4.44 22.41 -38.38
N SER A 21 3.49 21.60 -38.88
CA SER A 21 2.46 22.04 -39.84
C SER A 21 1.24 21.10 -39.87
N ARG A 22 0.03 21.70 -39.83
CA ARG A 22 -1.29 21.09 -40.12
C ARG A 22 -1.58 21.22 -41.63
N MET A 23 -2.22 20.21 -42.22
CA MET A 23 -3.03 20.36 -43.46
C MET A 23 -4.32 19.54 -43.38
N THR A 24 -5.35 20.04 -44.05
CA THR A 24 -6.80 19.76 -43.93
C THR A 24 -7.43 19.13 -45.19
N GLY A 25 -8.33 18.15 -45.02
CA GLY A 25 -9.48 17.76 -45.89
C GLY A 25 -9.31 16.59 -46.89
N PRO A 26 -10.37 15.94 -47.46
CA PRO A 26 -11.83 15.86 -47.15
C PRO A 26 -12.36 14.37 -47.00
N PRO A 27 -13.70 14.05 -46.93
CA PRO A 27 -14.23 12.83 -46.27
C PRO A 27 -14.73 11.65 -47.16
N LEU A 28 -14.73 10.43 -46.58
CA LEU A 28 -15.59 9.20 -46.78
C LEU A 28 -15.68 8.54 -48.20
N PRO A 29 -15.81 7.19 -48.35
CA PRO A 29 -16.93 6.40 -47.80
C PRO A 29 -16.60 4.98 -47.27
N LEU A 30 -17.60 4.37 -46.59
CA LEU A 30 -17.66 2.95 -46.26
C LEU A 30 -17.67 2.07 -47.52
N LEU A 31 -16.94 0.94 -47.51
CA LEU A 31 -17.41 -0.40 -47.95
C LEU A 31 -16.29 -1.45 -47.80
N THR A 32 -16.60 -2.45 -46.98
CA THR A 32 -16.41 -3.91 -47.19
C THR A 32 -15.13 -4.49 -47.82
N THR A 33 -14.68 -5.56 -47.15
CA THR A 33 -13.98 -6.75 -47.66
C THR A 33 -12.52 -6.62 -48.15
N ALA A 34 -11.63 -7.06 -47.24
CA ALA A 34 -10.44 -7.90 -47.44
C ALA A 34 -9.50 -7.64 -48.63
N GLN A 35 -8.24 -7.30 -48.32
CA GLN A 35 -7.07 -7.87 -49.01
C GLN A 35 -5.80 -7.68 -48.16
N LEU A 36 -5.26 -8.81 -47.67
CA LEU A 36 -3.92 -8.93 -47.11
C LEU A 36 -2.94 -9.05 -48.28
N THR A 37 -2.04 -8.08 -48.46
CA THR A 37 -0.82 -8.23 -49.26
C THR A 37 0.35 -8.52 -48.34
N ALA A 38 0.97 -9.68 -48.56
CA ALA A 38 2.15 -10.15 -47.85
C ALA A 38 3.41 -9.52 -48.44
N CYS A 39 4.29 -8.96 -47.60
CA CYS A 39 5.69 -8.74 -47.93
C CYS A 39 6.55 -9.76 -47.19
N SER A 40 7.24 -10.59 -47.97
CA SER A 40 8.09 -11.70 -47.56
C SER A 40 9.57 -11.28 -47.50
N ALA A 41 10.25 -11.53 -46.38
CA ALA A 41 11.69 -11.85 -46.30
C ALA A 41 12.01 -12.53 -44.94
N PRO A 42 13.04 -13.41 -44.85
CA PRO A 42 12.98 -14.61 -43.99
C PRO A 42 13.73 -14.49 -42.65
N LEU A 43 13.24 -15.20 -41.63
CA LEU A 43 13.98 -15.59 -40.41
C LEU A 43 13.85 -17.11 -40.22
N PRO A 44 14.90 -17.80 -39.72
CA PRO A 44 15.00 -19.26 -39.81
C PRO A 44 14.17 -20.00 -38.75
N ALA A 45 13.47 -21.01 -39.25
CA ALA A 45 12.89 -22.22 -38.66
C ALA A 45 12.99 -22.45 -37.14
N LEU A 46 11.81 -22.53 -36.51
CA LEU A 46 11.47 -23.47 -35.43
C LEU A 46 10.05 -24.03 -35.69
N PRO A 47 9.78 -25.33 -35.41
CA PRO A 47 8.66 -26.08 -35.98
C PRO A 47 7.31 -25.86 -35.25
N PRO A 48 6.18 -26.28 -35.88
CA PRO A 48 4.86 -25.66 -35.71
C PRO A 48 3.92 -26.49 -34.82
N ALA A 49 3.00 -25.83 -34.11
CA ALA A 49 1.64 -26.35 -33.93
C ALA A 49 0.69 -25.29 -33.33
N CYS A 50 -0.36 -25.01 -34.11
CA CYS A 50 -1.68 -24.51 -33.70
C CYS A 50 -1.80 -23.03 -33.29
N GLY A 51 -2.07 -22.21 -34.30
CA GLY A 51 -2.85 -21.00 -34.16
C GLY A 51 -4.32 -21.27 -33.80
N GLY A 52 -4.91 -20.34 -33.07
CA GLY A 52 -6.33 -20.28 -32.74
C GLY A 52 -6.63 -18.89 -32.18
N HIS A 53 -7.65 -18.25 -32.74
CA HIS A 53 -8.09 -16.89 -32.47
C HIS A 53 -8.14 -16.49 -31.00
N LEU A 54 -7.64 -15.28 -30.69
CA LEU A 54 -7.88 -14.56 -29.43
C LEU A 54 -9.39 -14.26 -29.30
N LEU A 55 -10.13 -15.18 -28.67
CA LEU A 55 -11.33 -14.84 -27.92
C LEU A 55 -10.97 -14.89 -26.44
N THR A 56 -11.25 -13.80 -25.73
CA THR A 56 -11.16 -13.70 -24.28
C THR A 56 -12.16 -14.68 -23.65
N LEU A 57 -11.74 -15.92 -23.45
CA LEU A 57 -12.47 -16.91 -22.65
C LEU A 57 -11.89 -16.87 -21.24
N CYS A 58 -12.73 -16.40 -20.32
CA CYS A 58 -12.54 -16.55 -18.89
C CYS A 58 -12.54 -18.07 -18.60
N LEU A 59 -11.36 -18.71 -18.67
CA LEU A 59 -11.21 -20.09 -18.22
C LEU A 59 -11.34 -20.09 -16.70
N SER A 60 -12.48 -20.57 -16.24
CA SER A 60 -12.75 -21.00 -14.88
C SER A 60 -11.65 -21.96 -14.42
N CYS A 61 -10.67 -21.45 -13.68
CA CYS A 61 -9.77 -22.26 -12.88
C CYS A 61 -10.48 -22.60 -11.57
N LEU A 62 -10.65 -23.89 -11.28
CA LEU A 62 -11.20 -24.37 -10.02
C LEU A 62 -10.18 -24.11 -8.90
N VAL A 63 -10.46 -23.16 -8.01
CA VAL A 63 -9.95 -23.21 -6.64
C VAL A 63 -10.91 -24.07 -5.83
N SER A 64 -10.36 -24.99 -5.04
CA SER A 64 -11.16 -25.73 -4.07
C SER A 64 -11.37 -24.84 -2.84
N VAL A 65 -12.46 -24.05 -2.85
CA VAL A 65 -13.02 -23.48 -1.63
C VAL A 65 -14.02 -24.50 -1.11
N SER A 66 -13.63 -25.24 -0.07
CA SER A 66 -14.47 -26.30 0.50
C SER A 66 -15.02 -25.88 1.85
N ARG A 67 -16.29 -26.20 2.11
CA ARG A 67 -16.86 -26.14 3.46
C ARG A 67 -16.20 -27.23 4.30
N LYS A 68 -15.90 -26.91 5.57
CA LYS A 68 -15.43 -27.90 6.53
C LYS A 68 -16.51 -28.99 6.70
N GLY A 69 -16.25 -30.20 6.18
CA GLY A 69 -17.16 -31.35 6.26
C GLY A 69 -17.94 -31.71 4.98
N ALA A 70 -17.62 -31.14 3.81
CA ALA A 70 -18.20 -31.61 2.55
C ALA A 70 -17.64 -33.00 2.15
N PRO A 71 -18.48 -33.97 1.72
CA PRO A 71 -18.00 -35.24 1.18
C PRO A 71 -17.18 -35.00 -0.11
N GLU A 72 -16.16 -35.82 -0.34
CA GLU A 72 -15.35 -35.78 -1.58
C GLU A 72 -16.28 -35.72 -2.80
N LEU A 73 -16.06 -34.73 -3.69
CA LEU A 73 -16.85 -34.55 -4.90
C LEU A 73 -16.88 -35.86 -5.72
N PRO A 74 -18.04 -36.33 -6.20
CA PRO A 74 -18.11 -37.50 -7.06
C PRO A 74 -17.39 -37.21 -8.39
N ARG A 75 -16.48 -38.12 -8.74
CA ARG A 75 -15.75 -38.17 -10.00
C ARG A 75 -16.72 -38.26 -11.18
N ARG A 76 -17.13 -37.13 -11.78
CA ARG A 76 -17.50 -37.02 -13.22
C ARG A 76 -17.92 -35.59 -13.56
N LEU A 77 -16.98 -34.83 -14.10
CA LEU A 77 -17.26 -33.77 -15.06
C LEU A 77 -16.21 -33.88 -16.16
N THR A 78 -16.62 -34.50 -17.27
CA THR A 78 -15.84 -34.61 -18.50
C THR A 78 -15.78 -33.24 -19.17
N VAL A 79 -14.63 -32.58 -19.07
CA VAL A 79 -14.22 -31.46 -19.93
C VAL A 79 -13.02 -31.95 -20.75
N ALA A 80 -13.03 -31.67 -22.06
CA ALA A 80 -12.06 -32.18 -23.03
C ALA A 80 -10.61 -31.96 -22.56
N ALA A 81 -9.88 -33.07 -22.47
CA ALA A 81 -8.54 -33.14 -21.90
C ALA A 81 -7.49 -32.52 -22.85
N GLY A 82 -7.07 -31.30 -22.55
CA GLY A 82 -5.64 -30.99 -22.62
C GLY A 82 -4.99 -31.64 -21.41
N GLN A 83 -3.90 -32.39 -21.61
CA GLN A 83 -3.23 -33.21 -20.59
C GLN A 83 -3.03 -32.46 -19.26
N ILE A 84 -3.84 -32.79 -18.26
CA ILE A 84 -3.56 -32.47 -16.86
C ILE A 84 -2.38 -33.36 -16.47
N PRO A 85 -1.22 -32.82 -16.04
CA PRO A 85 -0.12 -33.65 -15.58
C PRO A 85 -0.60 -34.51 -14.39
N PRO A 86 -0.11 -35.74 -14.24
CA PRO A 86 -0.56 -36.64 -13.20
C PRO A 86 -0.39 -36.00 -11.81
N HIS A 87 -1.38 -36.21 -10.94
CA HIS A 87 -1.50 -35.69 -9.57
C HIS A 87 -0.27 -35.90 -8.66
N SER A 88 0.70 -36.70 -9.12
CA SER A 88 1.95 -37.05 -8.43
C SER A 88 3.05 -35.98 -8.51
N SER A 89 2.87 -34.88 -9.26
CA SER A 89 3.86 -33.79 -9.38
C SER A 89 3.48 -32.49 -8.69
N CYS A 90 2.28 -32.42 -8.08
CA CYS A 90 1.82 -31.26 -7.33
C CYS A 90 2.22 -31.38 -5.86
N GLY A 91 3.01 -30.42 -5.36
CA GLY A 91 3.26 -30.27 -3.92
C GLY A 91 1.95 -30.07 -3.13
N PRO A 92 1.96 -30.26 -1.80
CA PRO A 92 0.75 -30.18 -0.98
C PRO A 92 0.07 -28.80 -1.09
N TYR A 93 -1.27 -28.78 -0.97
CA TYR A 93 -2.02 -27.53 -0.85
C TYR A 93 -1.54 -26.78 0.40
N THR A 94 -1.24 -25.49 0.24
CA THR A 94 -0.87 -24.63 1.37
C THR A 94 -2.08 -23.78 1.74
N LEU A 95 -2.48 -23.83 3.02
CA LEU A 95 -3.49 -22.93 3.56
C LEU A 95 -3.03 -21.48 3.35
N LEU A 96 -3.90 -20.63 2.84
CA LEU A 96 -3.66 -19.20 2.86
C LEU A 96 -3.90 -18.68 4.26
N LYS A 97 -2.80 -18.48 4.98
CA LYS A 97 -2.83 -18.05 6.37
C LYS A 97 -3.21 -16.58 6.52
N CYS A 98 -2.77 -15.71 5.62
CA CYS A 98 -3.22 -14.33 5.44
C CYS A 98 -2.39 -13.69 4.30
N PRO A 99 -2.80 -12.56 3.70
CA PRO A 99 -2.02 -11.83 2.70
C PRO A 99 -0.61 -11.37 3.15
N LEU A 100 -0.39 -11.25 4.45
CA LEU A 100 0.80 -10.59 5.00
C LEU A 100 2.06 -11.46 5.00
N SER A 101 1.96 -12.78 5.15
CA SER A 101 3.14 -13.65 5.25
C SER A 101 3.86 -13.89 3.92
N SER A 102 3.38 -13.30 2.82
CA SER A 102 3.91 -13.60 1.50
C SER A 102 4.08 -12.40 0.57
N GLY A 103 4.63 -11.31 1.12
CA GLY A 103 5.06 -10.14 0.34
C GLY A 103 3.94 -9.46 -0.46
N PRO A 104 4.26 -8.42 -1.26
CA PRO A 104 3.28 -7.63 -1.98
C PRO A 104 2.79 -8.39 -3.22
N ARG A 105 2.04 -9.48 -3.04
CA ARG A 105 1.39 -10.19 -4.15
C ARG A 105 -0.04 -9.66 -4.33
N PRO A 106 -0.36 -9.07 -5.50
CA PRO A 106 -1.70 -8.56 -5.76
C PRO A 106 -2.70 -9.72 -5.86
N TRP A 107 -3.72 -9.68 -5.00
CA TRP A 107 -4.91 -10.54 -4.99
C TRP A 107 -5.80 -10.47 -6.23
N ARG A 108 -5.40 -9.72 -7.27
CA ARG A 108 -6.21 -9.55 -8.49
C ARG A 108 -6.45 -10.88 -9.22
N VAL A 109 -5.68 -11.93 -8.90
CA VAL A 109 -5.92 -13.29 -9.38
C VAL A 109 -6.18 -14.23 -8.21
N ALA A 110 -7.42 -14.21 -7.73
CA ALA A 110 -7.99 -15.29 -6.93
C ALA A 110 -9.07 -15.97 -7.77
N CYS A 111 -9.07 -17.30 -7.89
CA CYS A 111 -10.26 -17.98 -8.40
C CYS A 111 -11.31 -17.96 -7.29
N LEU A 112 -12.47 -17.44 -7.64
CA LEU A 112 -13.54 -17.14 -6.68
C LEU A 112 -14.10 -18.44 -6.07
N PRO A 113 -14.66 -18.36 -4.85
CA PRO A 113 -15.47 -19.44 -4.29
C PRO A 113 -16.58 -19.89 -5.27
N SER A 114 -17.19 -21.06 -5.02
CA SER A 114 -18.42 -21.41 -5.74
C SER A 114 -19.40 -20.25 -5.64
N ARG A 115 -20.14 -20.02 -6.74
CA ARG A 115 -21.03 -18.88 -6.85
C ARG A 115 -21.98 -18.83 -5.65
N GLU A 116 -22.54 -19.97 -5.29
CA GLU A 116 -23.48 -20.15 -4.18
C GLU A 116 -22.83 -19.72 -2.85
N PHE A 117 -21.62 -20.20 -2.56
CA PHE A 117 -20.90 -19.82 -1.34
C PHE A 117 -20.57 -18.32 -1.30
N PHE A 118 -20.27 -17.72 -2.46
CA PHE A 118 -20.02 -16.27 -2.52
C PHE A 118 -21.27 -15.45 -2.19
N PHE A 119 -22.45 -15.87 -2.68
CA PHE A 119 -23.72 -15.23 -2.34
C PHE A 119 -24.12 -15.45 -0.88
N GLU A 120 -23.81 -16.62 -0.31
CA GLU A 120 -24.00 -16.89 1.12
C GLU A 120 -23.16 -15.97 1.99
N LEU A 121 -21.90 -15.69 1.60
CA LEU A 121 -21.03 -14.72 2.25
C LEU A 121 -21.44 -13.24 2.04
N LYS A 122 -22.59 -13.01 1.40
CA LYS A 122 -23.13 -11.69 1.04
C LYS A 122 -22.17 -10.87 0.15
N LEU A 123 -21.41 -11.55 -0.71
CA LEU A 123 -20.46 -10.92 -1.64
C LEU A 123 -19.45 -10.01 -0.87
N TYR A 124 -18.93 -8.97 -1.54
CA TYR A 124 -18.15 -7.91 -0.90
C TYR A 124 -19.04 -6.94 -0.14
N ASP A 125 -18.48 -6.31 0.89
CA ASP A 125 -19.07 -5.14 1.54
C ASP A 125 -19.43 -4.04 0.51
N PRO A 126 -20.72 -3.68 0.35
CA PRO A 126 -21.15 -2.66 -0.61
C PRO A 126 -20.64 -1.24 -0.26
N GLY A 127 -20.19 -1.02 0.97
CA GLY A 127 -19.59 0.24 1.41
C GLY A 127 -18.13 0.41 1.01
N LEU A 128 -17.47 -0.62 0.47
CA LEU A 128 -16.09 -0.51 -0.03
C LEU A 128 -16.04 0.28 -1.33
N GLN A 129 -15.13 1.25 -1.39
CA GLN A 129 -15.01 2.16 -2.52
C GLN A 129 -13.70 1.96 -3.28
N ILE A 130 -13.81 1.81 -4.61
CA ILE A 130 -12.72 1.74 -5.62
C ILE A 130 -11.66 0.66 -5.37
N TRP A 131 -10.83 0.83 -4.34
CA TRP A 131 -9.65 -0.01 -4.11
C TRP A 131 -9.20 -0.04 -2.65
N GLY A 132 -8.84 -1.23 -2.20
CA GLY A 132 -8.20 -1.53 -0.93
C GLY A 132 -9.19 -2.04 0.10
N GLY A 133 -8.77 -3.05 0.87
CA GLY A 133 -9.54 -3.64 1.95
C GLY A 133 -10.38 -4.83 1.51
N GLU A 134 -10.82 -4.89 0.24
CA GLU A 134 -11.69 -5.96 -0.26
C GLU A 134 -11.07 -7.35 -0.15
N ASN A 135 -9.76 -7.43 -0.37
CA ASN A 135 -9.01 -8.68 -0.29
C ASN A 135 -8.90 -9.19 1.16
N PHE A 136 -8.82 -8.29 2.14
CA PHE A 136 -8.78 -8.64 3.55
C PHE A 136 -10.18 -9.04 4.05
N GLU A 137 -11.19 -8.26 3.68
CA GLU A 137 -12.59 -8.48 4.04
C GLU A 137 -13.07 -9.88 3.68
N ILE A 138 -12.88 -10.30 2.43
CA ILE A 138 -13.30 -11.63 1.99
C ILE A 138 -12.47 -12.75 2.63
N SER A 139 -11.18 -12.50 2.90
CA SER A 139 -10.31 -13.47 3.57
C SER A 139 -10.80 -13.75 5.00
N TYR A 140 -11.14 -12.69 5.74
CA TYR A 140 -11.66 -12.80 7.10
C TYR A 140 -13.04 -13.46 7.14
N LYS A 141 -13.94 -13.09 6.21
CA LYS A 141 -15.23 -13.77 6.02
C LYS A 141 -15.06 -15.27 5.86
N ILE A 142 -14.26 -15.70 4.89
CA ILE A 142 -14.06 -17.11 4.57
C ILE A 142 -13.52 -17.84 5.80
N TRP A 143 -12.44 -17.35 6.41
CA TRP A 143 -11.80 -18.06 7.52
C TRP A 143 -12.62 -18.08 8.81
N GLN A 144 -13.15 -16.93 9.22
CA GLN A 144 -13.88 -16.83 10.48
C GLN A 144 -15.26 -17.50 10.40
N CYS A 145 -15.89 -17.53 9.22
CA CYS A 145 -17.22 -18.11 9.03
C CYS A 145 -17.19 -19.56 8.48
N GLY A 146 -16.06 -20.28 8.63
CA GLY A 146 -16.01 -21.75 8.45
C GLY A 146 -15.58 -22.26 7.07
N GLY A 147 -15.20 -21.37 6.16
CA GLY A 147 -14.56 -21.71 4.90
C GLY A 147 -13.03 -21.86 5.01
N GLN A 148 -12.39 -22.08 3.87
CA GLN A 148 -10.94 -22.18 3.74
C GLN A 148 -10.47 -21.45 2.49
N LEU A 149 -9.31 -20.81 2.58
CA LEU A 149 -8.66 -20.17 1.45
C LEU A 149 -7.31 -20.88 1.21
N LEU A 150 -7.06 -21.33 -0.02
CA LEU A 150 -5.91 -22.18 -0.36
C LEU A 150 -5.09 -21.59 -1.51
N PHE A 151 -3.76 -21.65 -1.41
CA PHE A 151 -2.90 -21.55 -2.58
C PHE A 151 -2.82 -22.91 -3.27
N VAL A 152 -3.03 -22.92 -4.59
CA VAL A 152 -2.96 -24.12 -5.42
C VAL A 152 -1.68 -24.04 -6.27
N PRO A 153 -0.56 -24.69 -5.89
CA PRO A 153 0.72 -24.53 -6.59
C PRO A 153 0.69 -24.91 -8.07
N CYS A 154 -0.24 -25.79 -8.44
CA CYS A 154 -0.43 -26.25 -9.81
C CYS A 154 -1.30 -25.33 -10.68
N SER A 155 -1.96 -24.33 -10.09
CA SER A 155 -2.62 -23.26 -10.84
C SER A 155 -1.73 -22.02 -10.83
N ARG A 156 -1.22 -21.62 -12.00
CA ARG A 156 -0.27 -20.51 -12.14
C ARG A 156 -0.81 -19.52 -13.16
N VAL A 157 -0.82 -18.24 -12.80
CA VAL A 157 -1.28 -17.15 -13.67
C VAL A 157 -0.25 -16.03 -13.63
N GLY A 158 0.12 -15.52 -14.80
CA GLY A 158 1.00 -14.36 -14.92
C GLY A 158 0.23 -13.05 -14.71
N HIS A 159 0.76 -12.14 -13.89
CA HIS A 159 0.25 -10.78 -13.71
C HIS A 159 1.34 -9.77 -14.08
N ILE A 160 1.03 -8.84 -14.98
CA ILE A 160 1.97 -7.80 -15.42
C ILE A 160 1.99 -6.69 -14.35
N TYR A 161 3.15 -6.47 -13.75
CA TYR A 161 3.36 -5.33 -12.86
C TYR A 161 3.45 -4.04 -13.67
N ARG A 162 2.89 -2.98 -13.12
CA ARG A 162 2.95 -1.65 -13.73
C ARG A 162 4.40 -1.16 -13.72
N LEU A 163 4.82 -0.59 -14.84
CA LEU A 163 6.12 0.05 -14.96
C LEU A 163 6.08 1.44 -14.32
N HIS A 164 7.24 1.91 -13.87
CA HIS A 164 7.41 3.27 -13.38
C HIS A 164 7.03 4.28 -14.48
N GLY A 165 6.41 5.39 -14.11
CA GLY A 165 5.94 6.43 -15.06
C GLY A 165 4.52 6.23 -15.60
N TRP A 166 3.81 5.17 -15.20
CA TRP A 166 2.38 5.06 -15.50
C TRP A 166 1.59 6.13 -14.73
N GLN A 167 0.91 7.02 -15.46
CA GLN A 167 0.24 8.22 -14.92
C GLN A 167 -1.05 7.92 -14.14
N GLY A 168 -1.51 6.67 -14.17
CA GLY A 168 -2.74 6.29 -13.49
C GLY A 168 -4.00 6.87 -14.14
N ASN A 169 -5.14 6.49 -13.57
CA ASN A 169 -6.40 7.15 -13.86
C ASN A 169 -6.73 8.04 -12.65
N PRO A 170 -7.11 9.31 -12.85
CA PRO A 170 -7.52 10.15 -11.74
C PRO A 170 -8.75 9.54 -11.07
N PRO A 171 -8.81 9.51 -9.72
CA PRO A 171 -10.02 9.07 -9.04
C PRO A 171 -11.19 9.98 -9.43
N PRO A 172 -12.41 9.45 -9.51
CA PRO A 172 -13.60 10.26 -9.74
C PRO A 172 -13.72 11.38 -8.70
N ALA A 173 -14.11 12.59 -9.13
CA ALA A 173 -14.18 13.78 -8.26
C ALA A 173 -15.12 13.66 -7.05
N HIS A 174 -16.05 12.69 -7.06
CA HIS A 174 -16.99 12.43 -5.96
C HIS A 174 -16.40 11.53 -4.86
N VAL A 175 -15.17 11.04 -5.02
CA VAL A 175 -14.52 10.15 -4.06
C VAL A 175 -13.58 11.00 -3.21
N GLY A 176 -13.78 10.96 -1.88
CA GLY A 176 -12.98 11.75 -0.94
C GLY A 176 -11.49 11.43 -0.99
N SER A 177 -10.68 12.20 -0.24
CA SER A 177 -9.21 12.21 -0.29
C SER A 177 -8.56 10.85 -0.02
N SER A 178 -9.27 9.88 0.58
CA SER A 178 -8.74 8.53 0.83
C SER A 178 -9.83 7.45 1.02
N PRO A 179 -10.47 6.96 -0.06
CA PRO A 179 -11.44 5.87 0.02
C PRO A 179 -10.81 4.58 0.58
N THR A 180 -9.54 4.35 0.30
CA THR A 180 -8.79 3.18 0.76
C THR A 180 -8.66 3.15 2.29
N LEU A 181 -8.36 4.28 2.94
CA LEU A 181 -8.28 4.32 4.41
C LEU A 181 -9.65 4.06 5.04
N LYS A 182 -10.71 4.62 4.45
CA LYS A 182 -12.09 4.35 4.87
C LYS A 182 -12.41 2.86 4.80
N ASN A 183 -12.06 2.21 3.69
CA ASN A 183 -12.25 0.77 3.51
C ASN A 183 -11.52 -0.04 4.58
N TYR A 184 -10.26 0.29 4.90
CA TYR A 184 -9.53 -0.41 5.96
C TYR A 184 -10.22 -0.28 7.32
N VAL A 185 -10.71 0.92 7.68
CA VAL A 185 -11.44 1.12 8.93
C VAL A 185 -12.71 0.27 8.97
N ARG A 186 -13.49 0.22 7.87
CA ARG A 186 -14.69 -0.63 7.79
C ARG A 186 -14.37 -2.10 8.06
N VAL A 187 -13.31 -2.62 7.43
CA VAL A 187 -12.88 -4.02 7.61
C VAL A 187 -12.42 -4.26 9.04
N VAL A 188 -11.61 -3.37 9.60
CA VAL A 188 -11.09 -3.47 10.97
C VAL A 188 -12.23 -3.45 11.99
N GLU A 189 -13.17 -2.51 11.88
CA GLU A 189 -14.29 -2.37 12.83
C GLU A 189 -15.29 -3.54 12.80
N VAL A 190 -15.36 -4.29 11.69
CA VAL A 190 -16.22 -5.47 11.58
C VAL A 190 -15.48 -6.75 11.99
N TRP A 191 -14.21 -6.91 11.62
CA TRP A 191 -13.53 -8.21 11.63
C TRP A 191 -12.40 -8.36 12.63
N TRP A 192 -11.81 -7.28 13.16
CA TRP A 192 -10.57 -7.37 13.95
C TRP A 192 -10.78 -7.42 15.46
N ASP A 193 -12.00 -7.25 15.96
CA ASP A 193 -12.28 -7.22 17.40
C ASP A 193 -11.31 -6.27 18.14
N ASP A 194 -10.71 -6.73 19.24
CA ASP A 194 -9.74 -5.98 20.04
C ASP A 194 -8.43 -5.68 19.28
N TYR A 195 -8.12 -6.40 18.18
CA TYR A 195 -6.91 -6.14 17.40
C TYR A 195 -6.99 -4.82 16.61
N LYS A 196 -8.16 -4.17 16.55
CA LYS A 196 -8.29 -2.83 15.97
C LYS A 196 -7.40 -1.80 16.66
N ASP A 197 -7.08 -1.99 17.93
CA ASP A 197 -6.18 -1.11 18.68
C ASP A 197 -4.78 -1.05 18.05
N TYR A 198 -4.28 -2.16 17.50
CA TYR A 198 -2.99 -2.20 16.80
C TYR A 198 -3.02 -1.47 15.47
N PHE A 199 -4.16 -1.56 14.75
CA PHE A 199 -4.37 -0.78 13.54
C PHE A 199 -4.39 0.72 13.85
N TYR A 200 -5.13 1.13 14.88
CA TYR A 200 -5.20 2.52 15.30
C TYR A 200 -3.91 3.05 15.96
N ALA A 201 -3.05 2.19 16.51
CA ALA A 201 -1.70 2.57 16.91
C ALA A 201 -0.81 2.82 15.68
N SER A 202 -0.96 2.01 14.63
CA SER A 202 -0.19 2.16 13.39
C SER A 202 -0.63 3.35 12.55
N ARG A 203 -1.94 3.60 12.51
CA ARG A 203 -2.62 4.61 11.68
C ARG A 203 -3.56 5.46 12.53
N PRO A 204 -3.05 6.22 13.51
CA PRO A 204 -3.89 6.96 14.44
C PRO A 204 -4.73 8.06 13.76
N GLU A 205 -4.33 8.53 12.58
CA GLU A 205 -5.08 9.45 11.72
C GLU A 205 -6.46 8.92 11.32
N THR A 206 -6.68 7.60 11.41
CA THR A 206 -7.94 6.95 11.03
C THR A 206 -8.97 6.86 12.16
N LYS A 207 -8.60 7.17 13.42
CA LYS A 207 -9.47 7.02 14.59
C LYS A 207 -10.78 7.81 14.50
N ALA A 208 -10.73 9.01 13.90
CA ALA A 208 -11.88 9.89 13.77
C ALA A 208 -12.53 9.83 12.37
N LEU A 209 -12.09 8.91 11.51
CA LEU A 209 -12.55 8.85 10.13
C LEU A 209 -13.98 8.31 10.07
N ALA A 210 -14.87 9.03 9.38
CA ALA A 210 -16.23 8.57 9.14
C ALA A 210 -16.27 7.39 8.15
N TYR A 211 -16.41 6.17 8.66
CA TYR A 211 -16.40 4.94 7.87
C TYR A 211 -17.78 4.48 7.36
N GLY A 212 -18.84 5.20 7.72
CA GLY A 212 -20.22 4.90 7.31
C GLY A 212 -20.87 3.75 8.10
N ASP A 213 -22.07 3.34 7.69
CA ASP A 213 -22.80 2.28 8.38
C ASP A 213 -22.19 0.89 8.11
N ILE A 214 -22.03 0.11 9.18
CA ILE A 214 -21.52 -1.26 9.17
C ILE A 214 -22.45 -2.23 9.91
N SER A 215 -23.67 -1.79 10.25
CA SER A 215 -24.62 -2.54 11.07
C SER A 215 -24.99 -3.89 10.44
N GLU A 216 -25.27 -3.91 9.13
CA GLU A 216 -25.60 -5.14 8.40
C GLU A 216 -24.42 -6.14 8.38
N LEU A 217 -23.18 -5.64 8.32
CA LEU A 217 -21.99 -6.49 8.31
C LEU A 217 -21.73 -7.12 9.67
N LYS A 218 -21.91 -6.36 10.75
CA LYS A 218 -21.83 -6.90 12.11
C LYS A 218 -22.92 -7.93 12.37
N LYS A 219 -24.16 -7.62 11.96
CA LYS A 219 -25.29 -8.56 12.03
C LYS A 219 -25.02 -9.84 11.25
N PHE A 220 -24.48 -9.76 10.03
CA PHE A 220 -24.08 -10.94 9.26
C PHE A 220 -23.10 -11.82 10.03
N ARG A 221 -22.07 -11.21 10.64
CA ARG A 221 -21.04 -11.92 11.40
C ARG A 221 -21.62 -12.64 12.61
N GLU A 222 -22.55 -11.99 13.32
CA GLU A 222 -23.28 -12.55 14.46
C GLU A 222 -24.19 -13.71 14.05
N GLU A 223 -25.02 -13.52 13.01
CA GLU A 223 -25.97 -14.52 12.52
C GLU A 223 -25.29 -15.81 12.04
N HIS A 224 -24.10 -15.68 11.45
CA HIS A 224 -23.32 -16.83 10.95
C HIS A 224 -22.42 -17.45 12.02
N ASN A 225 -22.48 -16.98 13.26
CA ASN A 225 -21.65 -17.44 14.38
C ASN A 225 -20.16 -17.51 14.00
N CYS A 226 -19.68 -16.48 13.29
CA CYS A 226 -18.30 -16.45 12.84
C CYS A 226 -17.36 -16.36 14.06
N LYS A 227 -16.20 -17.00 13.95
CA LYS A 227 -15.20 -17.07 15.01
C LYS A 227 -14.57 -15.70 15.28
N SER A 228 -14.03 -15.53 16.48
CA SER A 228 -13.28 -14.32 16.86
C SER A 228 -12.02 -14.12 16.01
N PHE A 229 -11.56 -12.87 15.89
CA PHE A 229 -10.29 -12.57 15.24
C PHE A 229 -9.09 -13.13 16.01
N LYS A 230 -9.19 -13.24 17.33
CA LYS A 230 -8.17 -13.91 18.15
C LYS A 230 -7.94 -15.35 17.70
N TRP A 231 -9.02 -16.13 17.52
CA TRP A 231 -8.93 -17.49 16.96
C TRP A 231 -8.25 -17.48 15.59
N PHE A 232 -8.56 -16.51 14.73
CA PHE A 232 -7.93 -16.41 13.42
C PHE A 232 -6.41 -16.17 13.53
N MET A 233 -6.00 -15.24 14.39
CA MET A 233 -4.57 -14.93 14.63
C MET A 233 -3.81 -16.09 15.27
N ASP A 234 -4.44 -16.83 16.19
CA ASP A 234 -3.77 -17.91 16.92
C ASP A 234 -3.71 -19.23 16.10
N GLU A 235 -4.74 -19.54 15.32
CA GLU A 235 -4.85 -20.85 14.63
C GLU A 235 -4.46 -20.79 13.14
N ILE A 236 -4.82 -19.70 12.46
CA ILE A 236 -4.65 -19.59 11.01
C ILE A 236 -3.42 -18.73 10.69
N ALA A 237 -3.31 -17.56 11.32
CA ALA A 237 -2.33 -16.52 10.99
C ALA A 237 -1.24 -16.35 12.07
N TYR A 238 -0.85 -17.45 12.72
CA TYR A 238 0.10 -17.48 13.85
C TYR A 238 1.51 -16.99 13.50
N ASP A 239 1.86 -17.00 12.22
CA ASP A 239 3.15 -16.57 11.69
C ASP A 239 3.23 -15.05 11.46
N ILE A 240 2.10 -14.33 11.42
CA ILE A 240 2.09 -12.88 11.22
C ILE A 240 2.89 -12.17 12.30
N PRO A 241 2.66 -12.36 13.61
CA PRO A 241 3.38 -11.61 14.64
C PRO A 241 4.89 -11.91 14.67
N LEU A 242 5.35 -13.02 14.08
CA LEU A 242 6.77 -13.35 13.96
C LEU A 242 7.48 -12.45 12.95
N HIS A 243 6.78 -12.02 11.89
CA HIS A 243 7.32 -11.18 10.82
C HIS A 243 6.91 -9.71 10.96
N TYR A 244 5.71 -9.46 11.46
CA TYR A 244 5.11 -8.15 11.71
C TYR A 244 4.63 -8.10 13.15
N PRO A 245 5.53 -7.83 14.10
CA PRO A 245 5.19 -7.80 15.51
C PRO A 245 4.11 -6.77 15.85
N LEU A 246 3.38 -7.01 16.93
CA LEU A 246 2.32 -6.12 17.37
C LEU A 246 2.91 -4.76 17.80
N PRO A 247 2.42 -3.63 17.24
CA PRO A 247 2.95 -2.31 17.54
C PRO A 247 2.62 -1.91 18.98
N PRO A 248 3.53 -1.23 19.70
CA PRO A 248 3.23 -0.60 20.98
C PRO A 248 2.16 0.49 20.82
N ARG A 249 1.50 0.84 21.93
CA ARG A 249 0.54 1.95 21.94
C ARG A 249 1.25 3.28 21.71
N ASN A 250 0.49 4.26 21.22
CA ASN A 250 1.01 5.62 21.03
C ASN A 250 0.87 6.43 22.31
N VAL A 251 1.92 7.18 22.64
CA VAL A 251 1.91 8.24 23.66
C VAL A 251 1.17 9.45 23.12
N ASP A 252 1.58 9.93 21.95
CA ASP A 252 0.90 11.01 21.22
C ASP A 252 1.20 10.87 19.71
N TRP A 253 0.44 11.57 18.86
CA TRP A 253 0.54 11.51 17.41
C TRP A 253 0.04 12.81 16.75
N GLY A 254 0.52 13.16 15.57
CA GLY A 254 0.09 14.38 14.90
C GLY A 254 1.18 15.11 14.13
N GLU A 255 0.92 16.38 13.82
CA GLU A 255 1.98 17.28 13.36
C GLU A 255 2.88 17.68 14.51
N ILE A 256 4.18 17.80 14.21
CA ILE A 256 5.18 18.32 15.14
C ILE A 256 5.44 19.76 14.74
N ARG A 257 4.72 20.66 15.39
CA ARG A 257 4.77 22.09 15.13
C ARG A 257 5.73 22.75 16.10
N GLY A 258 6.53 23.69 15.60
CA GLY A 258 7.32 24.54 16.47
C GLY A 258 6.40 25.41 17.32
N PHE A 259 6.57 25.40 18.64
CA PHE A 259 5.67 26.07 19.57
C PHE A 259 5.47 27.56 19.20
N GLU A 260 4.20 27.98 19.09
CA GLU A 260 3.81 29.34 18.67
C GLU A 260 4.28 29.74 17.26
N THR A 261 4.55 28.76 16.39
CA THR A 261 4.94 29.00 14.98
C THR A 261 4.00 28.32 13.98
N ASN A 262 4.24 28.61 12.70
CA ASN A 262 3.58 27.93 11.58
C ASN A 262 4.54 26.99 10.82
N TYR A 263 5.63 26.55 11.45
CA TYR A 263 6.56 25.59 10.88
C TYR A 263 6.41 24.22 11.53
N CYS A 264 6.35 23.19 10.69
CA CYS A 264 6.20 21.80 11.08
C CYS A 264 7.39 20.99 10.56
N ILE A 265 7.76 19.94 11.30
CA ILE A 265 8.68 18.94 10.79
C ILE A 265 8.01 18.23 9.61
N ASP A 266 8.77 18.05 8.53
CA ASP A 266 8.32 17.41 7.30
C ASP A 266 9.40 16.42 6.84
N SER A 267 8.99 15.20 6.49
CA SER A 267 9.92 14.22 5.93
C SER A 267 10.31 14.52 4.49
N MET A 268 9.63 15.45 3.81
CA MET A 268 9.78 15.77 2.39
C MET A 268 9.62 14.53 1.49
N GLY A 269 8.90 13.51 1.99
CA GLY A 269 8.76 12.21 1.31
C GLY A 269 10.06 11.39 1.28
N ARG A 270 11.08 11.79 2.03
CA ARG A 270 12.35 11.08 2.10
C ARG A 270 12.21 9.82 2.96
N THR A 271 13.00 8.81 2.61
CA THR A 271 13.00 7.51 3.28
C THR A 271 14.44 6.99 3.37
N ASN A 272 14.68 6.02 4.26
CA ASN A 272 15.93 5.23 4.32
C ASN A 272 17.23 6.05 4.34
N GLY A 273 17.40 6.86 5.39
CA GLY A 273 18.59 7.67 5.63
C GLY A 273 18.47 9.14 5.19
N GLY A 274 17.30 9.53 4.68
CA GLY A 274 16.98 10.92 4.40
C GLY A 274 16.93 11.77 5.67
N HIS A 275 17.34 13.03 5.58
CA HIS A 275 17.23 13.99 6.69
C HIS A 275 15.87 14.66 6.69
N LEU A 276 15.37 14.96 7.88
CA LEU A 276 14.16 15.75 8.07
C LEU A 276 14.43 17.22 7.82
N GLU A 277 13.40 17.93 7.39
CA GLU A 277 13.41 19.37 7.19
C GLU A 277 12.20 19.99 7.88
N MET A 278 12.16 21.32 7.87
CA MET A 278 10.96 22.05 8.25
C MET A 278 10.26 22.61 7.03
N GLY A 279 8.94 22.58 7.06
CA GLY A 279 8.10 23.23 6.07
C GLY A 279 6.98 24.03 6.75
N PRO A 280 6.30 24.93 6.01
CA PRO A 280 5.05 25.51 6.49
C PRO A 280 4.06 24.39 6.84
N CYS A 281 3.43 24.49 8.01
CA CYS A 281 2.41 23.55 8.44
C CYS A 281 1.20 23.61 7.51
N HIS A 282 0.79 22.48 6.95
CA HIS A 282 -0.38 22.41 6.07
C HIS A 282 -1.56 21.62 6.66
N ARG A 283 -1.41 20.97 7.82
CA ARG A 283 -2.49 20.22 8.52
C ARG A 283 -3.20 19.14 7.68
N MET A 284 -2.51 18.61 6.65
CA MET A 284 -3.06 17.55 5.77
C MET A 284 -2.55 16.15 6.14
N GLY A 285 -1.74 16.03 7.20
CA GLY A 285 -1.07 14.79 7.56
C GLY A 285 0.04 14.44 6.57
N GLY A 286 0.05 13.19 6.08
CA GLY A 286 1.05 12.74 5.11
C GLY A 286 2.47 12.82 5.65
N ASN A 287 3.33 13.60 5.01
CA ASN A 287 4.75 13.75 5.38
C ASN A 287 4.98 14.59 6.64
N GLN A 288 3.97 15.34 7.10
CA GLN A 288 3.99 16.11 8.35
C GLN A 288 3.32 15.35 9.51
N LEU A 289 2.96 14.08 9.33
CA LEU A 289 2.35 13.25 10.37
C LEU A 289 3.39 12.32 10.99
N PHE A 290 3.49 12.35 12.32
CA PHE A 290 4.36 11.49 13.10
C PHE A 290 3.62 10.89 14.30
N ARG A 291 4.16 9.81 14.87
CA ARG A 291 3.67 9.20 16.12
C ARG A 291 4.83 8.85 17.03
N LEU A 292 4.65 9.03 18.34
CA LEU A 292 5.59 8.56 19.35
C LEU A 292 4.94 7.41 20.11
N ASN A 293 5.62 6.27 20.18
CA ASN A 293 5.11 5.09 20.86
C ASN A 293 5.63 4.96 22.30
N GLU A 294 4.98 4.12 23.10
CA GLU A 294 5.37 3.82 24.49
C GLU A 294 6.76 3.16 24.59
N ALA A 295 7.25 2.57 23.49
CA ALA A 295 8.60 2.03 23.39
C ALA A 295 9.67 3.10 23.08
N ASN A 296 9.32 4.40 23.09
CA ASN A 296 10.22 5.53 22.80
C ASN A 296 10.72 5.60 21.36
N GLN A 297 10.00 5.00 20.41
CA GLN A 297 10.28 5.13 18.98
C GLN A 297 9.44 6.27 18.40
N PHE A 298 10.12 7.21 17.74
CA PHE A 298 9.48 8.30 17.03
C PHE A 298 9.34 7.91 15.57
N MET A 299 8.12 7.74 15.07
CA MET A 299 7.85 7.03 13.83
C MET A 299 7.05 7.85 12.82
N GLN A 300 7.28 7.58 11.54
CA GLN A 300 6.40 7.90 10.43
C GLN A 300 6.28 6.67 9.54
N TYR A 301 5.04 6.24 9.26
CA TYR A 301 4.76 4.97 8.58
C TYR A 301 5.51 3.79 9.23
N ASP A 302 6.35 3.07 8.48
CA ASP A 302 7.19 1.94 8.90
C ASP A 302 8.63 2.35 9.30
N GLN A 303 8.91 3.65 9.35
CA GLN A 303 10.23 4.18 9.61
C GLN A 303 10.29 4.93 10.95
N CYS A 304 11.47 4.97 11.55
CA CYS A 304 11.76 5.69 12.77
C CYS A 304 12.73 6.84 12.50
N LEU A 305 12.61 7.85 13.35
CA LEU A 305 13.51 8.99 13.42
C LEU A 305 14.65 8.65 14.38
N THR A 306 15.89 8.89 13.96
CA THR A 306 17.08 8.66 14.78
C THR A 306 18.14 9.71 14.46
N ARG A 307 19.19 9.79 15.27
CA ARG A 307 20.33 10.66 15.02
C ARG A 307 21.28 10.00 14.02
N ARG A 308 21.83 10.78 13.09
CA ARG A 308 23.01 10.32 12.31
C ARG A 308 24.23 10.20 13.24
N ALA A 309 25.06 9.17 13.05
CA ALA A 309 26.20 8.90 13.94
C ALA A 309 27.16 10.11 14.05
N ASP A 310 27.50 10.71 12.91
CA ASP A 310 28.53 11.76 12.78
C ASP A 310 27.97 13.19 12.73
N ASP A 311 26.65 13.37 12.88
CA ASP A 311 25.99 14.67 12.73
C ASP A 311 24.92 14.85 13.82
N SER A 312 24.61 16.10 14.12
CA SER A 312 23.46 16.50 14.95
C SER A 312 22.12 16.32 14.25
N LYS A 313 22.11 16.05 12.94
CA LYS A 313 20.88 15.94 12.14
C LYS A 313 20.07 14.69 12.48
N VAL A 314 18.75 14.87 12.42
CA VAL A 314 17.78 13.79 12.54
C VAL A 314 17.49 13.21 11.16
N ILE A 315 17.56 11.88 11.06
CA ILE A 315 17.29 11.11 9.85
C ILE A 315 16.08 10.20 10.05
N ILE A 316 15.41 9.85 8.95
CA ILE A 316 14.34 8.86 8.90
C ILE A 316 14.86 7.57 8.25
N THR A 317 14.68 6.43 8.90
CA THR A 317 15.13 5.13 8.38
C THR A 317 14.19 4.01 8.81
N HIS A 318 14.14 2.92 8.04
CA HIS A 318 13.41 1.72 8.43
C HIS A 318 13.89 1.21 9.80
N CYS A 319 12.95 0.79 10.63
CA CYS A 319 13.23 0.33 11.99
C CYS A 319 12.44 -0.91 12.36
N LYS A 320 13.05 -1.78 13.16
CA LYS A 320 12.37 -2.90 13.82
C LYS A 320 11.86 -2.48 15.20
N LEU A 321 11.09 -3.34 15.86
CA LEU A 321 10.56 -3.09 17.20
C LEU A 321 11.64 -2.74 18.23
N ASP A 322 12.82 -3.37 18.15
CA ASP A 322 13.88 -3.21 19.14
C ASP A 322 14.93 -2.14 18.80
N GLU A 323 14.75 -1.45 17.68
CA GLU A 323 15.69 -0.43 17.19
C GLU A 323 15.16 0.97 17.50
N TYR A 324 16.06 1.95 17.65
CA TYR A 324 15.73 3.37 17.75
C TYR A 324 14.68 3.76 18.82
N LYS A 325 14.80 3.15 20.02
CA LYS A 325 14.02 3.49 21.23
C LYS A 325 14.61 4.69 21.98
N GLU A 326 14.71 5.84 21.31
CA GLU A 326 15.63 6.93 21.68
C GLU A 326 14.94 8.25 22.04
N TRP A 327 13.60 8.33 21.98
CA TRP A 327 12.88 9.60 22.09
C TRP A 327 11.88 9.64 23.23
N LYS A 328 11.86 10.76 23.97
CA LYS A 328 10.81 11.07 24.93
C LYS A 328 10.18 12.42 24.61
N TYR A 329 8.86 12.50 24.76
CA TYR A 329 8.12 13.75 24.63
C TYR A 329 7.51 14.15 25.97
N PHE A 330 7.80 15.38 26.40
CA PHE A 330 7.25 15.98 27.60
C PHE A 330 6.30 17.11 27.17
N LYS A 331 4.99 16.82 27.19
CA LYS A 331 3.95 17.73 26.74
C LYS A 331 3.94 19.04 27.53
N ASP A 332 4.05 18.95 28.85
CA ASP A 332 4.07 20.12 29.75
C ASP A 332 5.28 21.04 29.53
N LEU A 333 6.39 20.47 29.05
CA LEU A 333 7.62 21.21 28.75
C LEU A 333 7.74 21.61 27.27
N HIS A 334 6.78 21.19 26.43
CA HIS A 334 6.85 21.29 24.98
C HIS A 334 8.17 20.77 24.42
N ARG A 335 8.68 19.63 24.90
CA ARG A 335 10.06 19.23 24.62
C ARG A 335 10.19 17.78 24.16
N PHE A 336 10.93 17.58 23.08
CA PHE A 336 11.43 16.27 22.66
C PHE A 336 12.88 16.11 23.10
N THR A 337 13.18 15.01 23.77
CA THR A 337 14.52 14.69 24.29
C THR A 337 15.03 13.40 23.69
N TYR A 338 16.26 13.45 23.19
CA TYR A 338 17.03 12.31 22.74
C TYR A 338 17.67 11.61 23.95
N VAL A 339 17.14 10.46 24.32
CA VAL A 339 17.47 9.73 25.55
C VAL A 339 18.95 9.35 25.65
N PRO A 340 19.64 8.88 24.60
CA PRO A 340 21.03 8.44 24.72
C PRO A 340 22.03 9.53 25.13
N THR A 341 21.82 10.78 24.71
CA THR A 341 22.74 11.90 25.05
C THR A 341 22.13 12.94 25.97
N GLY A 342 20.81 12.88 26.23
CA GLY A 342 20.10 13.91 26.99
C GLY A 342 19.91 15.23 26.23
N GLN A 343 20.18 15.25 24.93
CA GLN A 343 20.03 16.43 24.07
C GLN A 343 18.57 16.64 23.66
N CYS A 344 18.25 17.87 23.25
CA CYS A 344 16.90 18.28 22.86
C CYS A 344 16.79 18.43 21.35
N LEU A 345 15.60 18.17 20.83
CA LEU A 345 15.25 18.48 19.44
C LEU A 345 15.21 19.99 19.26
N ASP A 346 15.93 20.49 18.27
CA ASP A 346 16.10 21.92 17.98
C ASP A 346 15.88 22.18 16.49
N ARG A 347 15.66 23.44 16.15
CA ARG A 347 15.39 23.87 14.78
C ARG A 347 16.10 25.16 14.41
N SER A 348 16.36 25.28 13.11
CA SER A 348 16.69 26.57 12.49
C SER A 348 15.56 26.95 11.54
N GLU A 349 14.82 27.99 11.88
CA GLU A 349 13.72 28.51 11.06
C GLU A 349 14.22 29.12 9.75
N VAL A 350 15.44 29.66 9.73
CA VAL A 350 16.05 30.27 8.54
C VAL A 350 16.58 29.21 7.57
N LEU A 351 17.22 28.16 8.10
CA LEU A 351 17.79 27.09 7.27
C LEU A 351 16.80 25.95 7.00
N HIS A 352 15.61 26.00 7.62
CA HIS A 352 14.60 24.94 7.60
C HIS A 352 15.15 23.56 8.01
N GLN A 353 16.05 23.55 9.00
CA GLN A 353 16.74 22.35 9.46
C GLN A 353 16.25 21.90 10.83
N VAL A 354 16.23 20.57 11.01
CA VAL A 354 15.93 19.89 12.27
C VAL A 354 17.17 19.12 12.72
N PHE A 355 17.59 19.35 13.96
CA PHE A 355 18.79 18.74 14.54
C PHE A 355 18.61 18.56 16.04
N ILE A 356 19.56 17.91 16.71
CA ILE A 356 19.62 17.83 18.16
C ILE A 356 20.76 18.69 18.70
N ALA A 357 20.52 19.36 19.82
CA ALA A 357 21.50 20.21 20.50
C ALA A 357 21.33 20.11 22.01
N ASP A 358 22.28 20.66 22.77
CA ASP A 358 22.18 20.68 24.22
C ASP A 358 20.92 21.44 24.66
N CYS A 359 20.24 20.87 25.65
CA CYS A 359 18.96 21.38 26.11
C CYS A 359 19.11 22.74 26.78
N ASP A 360 18.33 23.72 26.30
CA ASP A 360 18.26 25.06 26.84
C ASP A 360 16.77 25.44 27.01
N THR A 361 16.37 25.77 28.24
CA THR A 361 14.98 26.16 28.56
C THR A 361 14.58 27.52 27.98
N ASN A 362 15.55 28.37 27.67
CA ASN A 362 15.31 29.70 27.13
C ASN A 362 15.15 29.71 25.61
N LYS A 363 15.58 28.64 24.91
CA LYS A 363 15.43 28.53 23.45
C LYS A 363 14.01 28.14 23.07
N SER A 364 13.30 29.05 22.43
CA SER A 364 11.99 28.78 21.83
C SER A 364 12.05 27.75 20.69
N THR A 365 13.19 27.65 20.01
CA THR A 365 13.43 26.68 18.93
C THR A 365 13.41 25.21 19.41
N GLN A 366 13.64 24.98 20.71
CA GLN A 366 13.54 23.65 21.32
C GLN A 366 12.15 23.33 21.88
N LYS A 367 11.18 24.25 21.70
CA LYS A 367 9.79 24.06 22.11
C LYS A 367 8.95 23.58 20.94
N TRP A 368 8.18 22.52 21.16
CA TRP A 368 7.41 21.78 20.17
C TRP A 368 6.06 21.35 20.73
N GLU A 369 5.04 21.41 19.89
CA GLU A 369 3.69 20.92 20.16
C GLU A 369 3.36 19.77 19.19
N MET A 370 2.74 18.72 19.73
CA MET A 370 2.25 17.58 18.97
C MET A 370 0.73 17.67 18.88
N ASN A 371 0.23 18.01 17.69
CA ASN A 371 -1.18 18.32 17.48
C ASN A 371 -1.83 17.28 16.59
N ASN A 372 -2.86 16.60 17.09
CA ASN A 372 -3.56 15.57 16.32
C ASN A 372 -4.18 16.19 15.05
N ILE A 373 -3.89 15.61 13.90
CA ILE A 373 -4.52 15.99 12.64
C ILE A 373 -5.71 15.07 12.43
N LEU A 374 -6.91 15.63 12.52
CA LEU A 374 -8.13 14.93 12.12
C LEU A 374 -8.28 15.10 10.61
N ALA A 375 -8.15 13.99 9.88
CA ALA A 375 -8.47 13.98 8.46
C ALA A 375 -9.98 14.23 8.31
N VAL A 376 -10.35 15.43 7.89
CA VAL A 376 -11.73 15.81 7.55
C VAL A 376 -12.05 15.39 6.12
#